data_AF-A0AAW1BMW8-F1
#
_entry.id   AF-A0AAW1BMW8-F1
#
_cell.length_a   1.000
_cell.length_b   1.000
_cell.length_c   1.000
_cell.angle_alpha   90.00
_cell.angle_beta   90.00
_cell.angle_gamma   90.00
#
_symmetry.space_group_name_H-M   'P 1'
#
loop_
_entity.id
_entity.type
_entity.pdbx_description
1 polymer ?
#
loop_
_entity_poly.entity_id
_entity_poly.type
_entity_poly.pdbx_seq_one_letter_code
_entity_poly.pdbx_strand_id
1 'polypeptide(L)'
;MCVADQINCLFHFEILQSVSGPGLAFITFTEVVTRMPGAQIWSILFFLMLSCLGLSSMFGLIHGILTPFTEIPLVTKYLRKEVSCGIICFASFLLGLLFTTRSGSYWLEVFDSYGSLTLLIISLLELCSVVYVYGLKR
;
A
#
# COMPACT_ATOMS: atom_id res chain seq x y z
N MET A 1 -10.24 43.31 -2.95
CA MET A 1 -10.50 42.24 -1.97
C MET A 1 -10.85 40.89 -2.63
N CYS A 2 -11.36 40.81 -3.87
CA CYS A 2 -11.68 39.52 -4.54
C CYS A 2 -10.47 38.66 -5.01
N VAL A 3 -9.24 39.20 -5.09
CA VAL A 3 -8.08 38.46 -5.63
C VAL A 3 -7.50 37.44 -4.64
N ALA A 4 -7.54 37.75 -3.33
CA ALA A 4 -7.08 36.81 -2.30
C ALA A 4 -8.03 35.60 -2.15
N ASP A 5 -9.33 35.80 -2.36
CA ASP A 5 -10.35 34.74 -2.29
C ASP A 5 -10.24 33.78 -3.49
N GLN A 6 -9.95 34.30 -4.69
CA GLN A 6 -9.67 33.48 -5.88
C GLN A 6 -8.40 32.63 -5.76
N ILE A 7 -7.32 33.18 -5.20
CA ILE A 7 -6.09 32.40 -4.93
C ILE A 7 -6.35 31.33 -3.88
N ASN A 8 -7.07 31.64 -2.80
CA ASN A 8 -7.37 30.66 -1.77
C ASN A 8 -8.26 29.54 -2.32
N CYS A 9 -9.24 29.85 -3.18
CA CYS A 9 -10.14 28.89 -3.81
C CYS A 9 -9.43 28.03 -4.90
N LEU A 10 -8.53 28.62 -5.70
CA LEU A 10 -7.69 27.91 -6.67
C LEU A 10 -6.70 26.97 -5.96
N PHE A 11 -6.08 27.44 -4.88
CA PHE A 11 -5.20 26.63 -4.03
C PHE A 11 -6.01 25.51 -3.35
N HIS A 12 -7.24 25.78 -2.89
CA HIS A 12 -8.13 24.75 -2.36
C HIS A 12 -8.49 23.70 -3.43
N PHE A 13 -8.73 24.11 -4.67
CA PHE A 13 -9.00 23.20 -5.79
C PHE A 13 -7.76 22.38 -6.17
N GLU A 14 -6.57 22.98 -6.13
CA GLU A 14 -5.29 22.30 -6.38
C GLU A 14 -4.94 21.32 -5.25
N ILE A 15 -5.29 21.64 -4.00
CA ILE A 15 -5.19 20.73 -2.85
C ILE A 15 -6.21 19.59 -2.97
N LEU A 16 -7.46 19.85 -3.37
CA LEU A 16 -8.46 18.81 -3.62
C LEU A 16 -8.06 17.90 -4.80
N GLN A 17 -7.41 18.45 -5.82
CA GLN A 17 -6.86 17.70 -6.95
C GLN A 17 -5.55 16.97 -6.58
N SER A 18 -4.79 17.45 -5.59
CA SER A 18 -3.62 16.74 -5.02
C SER A 18 -3.99 15.48 -4.26
N VAL A 19 -5.23 15.38 -3.80
CA VAL A 19 -5.79 14.14 -3.24
C VAL A 19 -5.94 13.06 -4.34
N SER A 20 -5.85 13.43 -5.62
CA SER A 20 -6.01 12.48 -6.74
C SER A 20 -4.80 11.57 -6.97
N GLY A 21 -3.69 11.71 -6.24
CA GLY A 21 -2.63 10.71 -6.31
C GLY A 21 -1.45 10.93 -5.35
N PRO A 22 -0.87 9.85 -4.79
CA PRO A 22 0.26 9.94 -3.86
C PRO A 22 1.50 10.60 -4.47
N GLY A 23 1.65 10.54 -5.81
CA GLY A 23 2.75 11.18 -6.52
C GLY A 23 2.72 12.71 -6.48
N LEU A 24 1.54 13.35 -6.48
CA LEU A 24 1.43 14.81 -6.43
C LEU A 24 1.73 15.33 -5.03
N ALA A 25 1.23 14.64 -4.00
CA ALA A 25 1.55 14.93 -2.60
C ALA A 25 3.06 14.78 -2.31
N PHE A 26 3.71 13.79 -2.92
CA PHE A 26 5.15 13.59 -2.81
C PHE A 26 5.94 14.79 -3.38
N ILE A 27 5.55 15.30 -4.55
CA ILE A 27 6.19 16.47 -5.18
C ILE A 27 6.08 17.70 -4.27
N THR A 28 4.88 18.03 -3.80
CA THR A 28 4.66 19.16 -2.88
C THR A 28 5.47 19.01 -1.59
N PHE A 29 5.54 17.79 -1.04
CA PHE A 29 6.34 17.54 0.16
C PHE A 29 7.84 17.79 -0.08
N THR A 30 8.37 17.30 -1.22
CA THR A 30 9.79 17.54 -1.56
C THR A 30 10.09 19.03 -1.79
N GLU A 31 9.15 19.78 -2.37
CA GLU A 31 9.29 21.23 -2.52
C GLU A 31 9.41 21.93 -1.16
N VAL A 32 8.57 21.56 -0.19
CA VAL A 32 8.61 22.13 1.16
C VAL A 32 9.92 21.79 1.89
N VAL A 33 10.41 20.55 1.77
CA VAL A 33 11.68 20.12 2.40
C VAL A 33 12.88 20.90 1.88
N THR A 34 12.89 21.28 0.59
CA THR A 34 14.00 22.06 0.01
C THR A 34 14.10 23.49 0.55
N ARG A 35 13.03 24.04 1.13
CA ARG A 35 13.00 25.39 1.69
C ARG A 35 13.48 25.47 3.14
N MET A 36 13.74 24.33 3.79
CA MET A 36 14.24 24.28 5.17
C MET A 36 15.78 24.30 5.24
N PRO A 37 16.40 25.01 6.21
CA PRO A 37 17.84 24.95 6.41
C PRO A 37 18.26 23.53 6.81
N GLY A 38 19.24 22.95 6.10
CA GLY A 38 19.65 21.56 6.28
C GLY A 38 18.88 20.54 5.43
N ALA A 39 18.29 20.96 4.30
CA ALA A 39 17.44 20.16 3.41
C ALA A 39 17.97 18.75 3.06
N GLN A 40 19.29 18.55 2.96
CA GLN A 40 19.88 17.24 2.65
C GLN A 40 19.57 16.17 3.72
N ILE A 41 19.62 16.53 5.00
CA ILE A 41 19.35 15.60 6.11
C ILE A 41 17.85 15.28 6.17
N TRP A 42 17.00 16.31 6.02
CA TRP A 42 15.55 16.17 6.04
C TRP A 42 15.02 15.32 4.87
N SER A 43 15.62 15.45 3.68
CA SER A 43 15.24 14.63 2.52
C SER A 43 15.54 13.15 2.74
N ILE A 44 16.73 12.80 3.24
CA ILE A 44 17.11 11.41 3.51
C ILE A 44 16.19 10.78 4.56
N LEU A 45 15.91 11.49 5.66
CA LEU A 45 15.05 10.99 6.72
C LEU A 45 13.62 10.70 6.22
N PHE A 46 13.10 11.57 5.36
CA PHE A 46 11.77 11.40 4.78
C PHE A 46 11.68 10.18 3.85
N PHE A 47 12.62 10.05 2.92
CA PHE A 47 12.68 8.89 2.04
C PHE A 47 12.92 7.59 2.81
N LEU A 48 13.78 7.61 3.83
CA LEU A 48 14.03 6.46 4.70
C LEU A 48 12.76 6.06 5.44
N MET A 49 12.03 7.03 5.99
CA MET A 49 10.74 6.78 6.64
C MET A 49 9.76 6.09 5.68
N LEU A 50 9.54 6.66 4.49
CA LEU A 50 8.65 6.06 3.48
C LEU A 50 9.09 4.65 3.07
N SER A 51 10.39 4.43 2.89
CA SER A 51 10.94 3.11 2.56
C SER A 51 10.72 2.11 3.70
N CYS A 52 10.95 2.50 4.95
CA CYS A 52 10.70 1.67 6.12
C CYS A 52 9.21 1.32 6.29
N LEU A 53 8.29 2.27 6.04
CA LEU A 53 6.84 2.01 6.05
C LEU A 53 6.47 0.97 4.99
N GLY A 54 6.99 1.13 3.77
CA GLY A 54 6.77 0.18 2.68
C GLY A 54 7.30 -1.22 3.02
N LEU A 55 8.56 -1.31 3.46
CA LEU A 55 9.20 -2.59 3.83
C LEU A 55 8.44 -3.30 4.96
N SER A 56 8.04 -2.57 6.00
CA SER A 56 7.28 -3.11 7.13
C SER A 56 5.97 -3.75 6.68
N SER A 57 5.22 -3.08 5.81
CA SER A 57 3.98 -3.62 5.23
C SER A 57 4.22 -4.88 4.40
N MET A 58 5.26 -4.88 3.56
CA MET A 58 5.61 -6.03 2.72
C MET A 58 5.99 -7.26 3.55
N PHE A 59 6.71 -7.09 4.66
CA PHE A 59 7.00 -8.20 5.58
C PHE A 59 5.72 -8.78 6.21
N GLY A 60 4.74 -7.94 6.53
CA GLY A 60 3.43 -8.37 7.02
C GLY A 60 2.67 -9.19 5.98
N LEU A 61 2.64 -8.74 4.72
CA LEU A 61 1.99 -9.45 3.62
C LEU A 61 2.66 -10.81 3.34
N ILE A 62 3.99 -10.84 3.27
CA ILE A 62 4.73 -12.09 3.03
C ILE A 62 4.48 -13.10 4.15
N HIS A 63 4.53 -12.68 5.42
CA HIS A 63 4.19 -13.59 6.54
C HIS A 63 2.73 -14.05 6.50
N GLY A 64 1.81 -13.15 6.15
CA GLY A 64 0.38 -13.44 6.03
C GLY A 64 0.06 -14.49 4.96
N ILE A 65 0.83 -14.53 3.87
CA ILE A 65 0.68 -15.55 2.81
C ILE A 65 1.47 -16.82 3.16
N LEU A 66 2.68 -16.68 3.71
CA LEU A 66 3.58 -17.79 4.00
C LEU A 66 3.02 -18.71 5.09
N THR A 67 2.36 -18.14 6.10
CA THR A 67 1.77 -18.89 7.22
C THR A 67 0.73 -19.90 6.74
N PRO A 68 -0.41 -19.51 6.13
CA PRO A 68 -1.40 -20.48 5.65
C PRO A 68 -0.83 -21.41 4.58
N PHE A 69 0.12 -20.96 3.77
CA PHE A 69 0.74 -21.80 2.75
C PHE A 69 1.61 -22.92 3.34
N THR A 70 2.29 -22.65 4.47
CA THR A 70 3.13 -23.64 5.16
C THR A 70 2.29 -24.63 5.99
N GLU A 71 1.14 -24.19 6.50
CA GLU A 71 0.23 -25.05 7.28
C GLU A 71 -0.53 -26.07 6.41
N ILE A 72 -0.50 -25.95 5.07
CA ILE A 72 -1.10 -26.96 4.17
C ILE A 72 -0.21 -28.23 4.18
N PRO A 73 -0.71 -29.39 4.67
CA PRO A 73 0.11 -30.60 4.86
C PRO A 73 0.65 -31.19 3.55
N LEU A 74 0.02 -30.88 2.42
CA LEU A 74 0.47 -31.29 1.08
C LEU A 74 1.76 -30.57 0.65
N VAL A 75 1.94 -29.31 1.05
CA VAL A 75 3.08 -28.47 0.67
C VAL A 75 4.29 -28.77 1.54
N THR A 76 4.10 -28.91 2.86
CA THR A 76 5.17 -29.21 3.83
C THR A 76 5.84 -30.57 3.59
N LYS A 77 5.16 -31.52 2.94
CA LYS A 77 5.72 -32.84 2.63
C LYS A 77 6.65 -32.85 1.41
N TYR A 78 6.47 -31.92 0.47
CA TYR A 78 7.19 -31.93 -0.82
C TYR A 78 8.17 -30.75 -0.98
N LEU A 79 7.94 -29.62 -0.30
CA LEU A 79 8.75 -28.42 -0.43
C LEU A 79 9.31 -27.95 0.91
N ARG A 80 10.61 -27.66 0.92
CA ARG A 80 11.29 -27.04 2.06
C ARG A 80 10.82 -25.60 2.19
N LYS A 81 10.59 -25.13 3.43
CA LYS A 81 10.03 -23.80 3.72
C LYS A 81 10.76 -22.64 3.01
N GLU A 82 12.08 -22.77 2.83
CA GLU A 82 12.91 -21.78 2.12
C GLU A 82 12.57 -21.67 0.63
N VAL A 83 12.24 -22.78 -0.03
CA VAL A 83 11.90 -22.80 -1.46
C VAL A 83 10.54 -22.14 -1.70
N SER A 84 9.56 -22.37 -0.82
CA SER A 84 8.24 -21.72 -0.93
C SER A 84 8.34 -20.19 -0.81
N CYS A 85 9.19 -19.68 0.07
CA CYS A 85 9.46 -18.24 0.16
C CYS A 85 10.07 -17.68 -1.14
N GLY A 86 11.04 -18.40 -1.71
CA GLY A 86 11.65 -18.04 -2.99
C GLY A 86 10.65 -17.98 -4.14
N ILE A 87 9.71 -18.93 -4.22
CA ILE A 87 8.66 -18.95 -5.25
C ILE A 87 7.73 -17.75 -5.10
N ILE A 88 7.28 -17.45 -3.88
CA ILE A 88 6.39 -16.31 -3.61
C ILE A 88 7.09 -14.98 -3.94
N CYS A 89 8.36 -14.85 -3.59
CA CYS A 89 9.17 -13.66 -3.92
C CYS A 89 9.38 -13.51 -5.43
N PHE A 90 9.63 -14.61 -6.15
CA PHE A 90 9.76 -14.56 -7.60
C PHE A 90 8.44 -14.17 -8.27
N ALA A 91 7.31 -14.73 -7.81
CA ALA A 91 5.98 -14.38 -8.31
C ALA A 91 5.65 -12.90 -8.06
N SER A 92 5.95 -12.38 -6.87
CA SER A 92 5.73 -10.96 -6.56
C SER A 92 6.63 -10.03 -7.38
N PHE A 93 7.85 -10.44 -7.70
CA PHE A 93 8.74 -9.72 -8.61
C PHE A 93 8.16 -9.62 -10.03
N LEU A 94 7.63 -10.71 -10.58
CA LEU A 94 6.98 -10.70 -11.91
C LEU A 94 5.74 -9.79 -11.93
N LEU A 95 4.91 -9.84 -10.89
CA LEU A 95 3.75 -8.96 -10.75
C LEU A 95 4.18 -7.49 -10.63
N GLY A 96 5.22 -7.21 -9.85
CA GLY A 96 5.82 -5.88 -9.75
C GLY A 96 6.29 -5.34 -11.10
N LEU A 97 6.91 -6.20 -11.92
CA LEU A 97 7.36 -5.83 -13.27
C LEU A 97 6.21 -5.33 -14.15
N LEU A 98 5.03 -5.98 -14.09
CA LEU A 98 3.85 -5.56 -14.83
C LEU A 98 3.41 -4.13 -14.45
N PHE A 99 3.43 -3.80 -13.16
CA PHE A 99 3.08 -2.46 -12.67
C PHE A 99 4.10 -1.37 -13.03
N THR A 100 5.34 -1.73 -13.41
CA THR A 100 6.36 -0.74 -13.86
C THR A 100 6.27 -0.35 -15.34
N THR A 101 5.34 -0.96 -16.10
CA THR A 101 5.14 -0.63 -17.52
C THR A 101 4.55 0.78 -17.69
N ARG A 102 4.66 1.42 -18.87
CA ARG A 102 4.13 2.78 -19.13
C ARG A 102 2.65 2.97 -18.77
N SER A 103 1.85 1.91 -18.82
CA SER A 103 0.43 1.92 -18.44
C SER A 103 0.18 1.43 -17.01
N GLY A 104 1.22 1.29 -16.20
CA GLY A 104 1.16 0.72 -14.85
C GLY A 104 0.33 1.54 -13.87
N SER A 105 0.34 2.87 -13.99
CA SER A 105 -0.48 3.75 -13.14
C SER A 105 -1.98 3.45 -13.26
N TYR A 106 -2.45 3.10 -14.47
CA TYR A 106 -3.85 2.70 -14.67
C TYR A 106 -4.16 1.37 -14.00
N TRP A 107 -3.26 0.39 -14.14
CA TRP A 107 -3.42 -0.92 -13.49
C TRP A 107 -3.45 -0.82 -11.96
N LEU A 108 -2.63 0.06 -11.38
CA LEU A 108 -2.60 0.31 -9.94
C LEU A 108 -3.91 0.96 -9.44
N GLU A 109 -4.41 1.97 -10.17
CA GLU A 109 -5.67 2.65 -9.81
C GLU A 109 -6.88 1.70 -9.86
N VAL A 110 -6.95 0.88 -10.91
CA VAL A 110 -7.97 -0.18 -11.01
C VAL A 110 -7.86 -1.15 -9.83
N PHE A 111 -6.67 -1.64 -9.52
CA PHE A 111 -6.47 -2.59 -8.42
C PHE A 111 -6.83 -2.00 -7.05
N ASP A 112 -6.47 -0.74 -6.78
CA ASP A 112 -6.79 -0.05 -5.52
C ASP A 112 -8.32 0.11 -5.34
N SER A 113 -9.00 0.51 -6.42
CA SER A 113 -10.46 0.70 -6.41
C SER A 113 -11.22 -0.62 -6.17
N TYR A 114 -10.85 -1.70 -6.86
CA TYR A 114 -11.49 -3.02 -6.67
C TYR A 114 -11.06 -3.72 -5.37
N GLY A 115 -9.84 -3.45 -4.90
CA GLY A 115 -9.29 -4.02 -3.66
C GLY A 115 -10.10 -3.61 -2.43
N SER A 116 -10.51 -2.34 -2.34
CA SER A 116 -11.31 -1.83 -1.21
C SER A 116 -12.65 -2.56 -1.05
N LEU A 117 -13.38 -2.81 -2.15
CA LEU A 117 -14.64 -3.56 -2.12
C LEU A 117 -14.43 -5.01 -1.67
N THR A 118 -13.35 -5.64 -2.12
CA THR A 118 -13.03 -7.03 -1.78
C THR A 118 -12.69 -7.16 -0.29
N LEU A 119 -11.86 -6.26 0.26
CA LEU A 119 -11.50 -6.26 1.67
C LEU A 119 -12.71 -6.02 2.58
N LEU A 120 -13.63 -5.14 2.18
CA LEU A 120 -14.85 -4.86 2.93
C LEU A 120 -15.74 -6.10 3.02
N ILE A 121 -15.95 -6.81 1.91
CA ILE A 121 -16.76 -8.04 1.89
C ILE A 121 -16.12 -9.12 2.76
N ILE A 122 -14.80 -9.31 2.69
CA ILE A 122 -14.08 -10.30 3.50
C ILE A 122 -14.20 -9.95 4.99
N SER A 123 -14.01 -8.69 5.38
CA SER A 123 -14.12 -8.24 6.76
C SER A 123 -15.54 -8.42 7.32
N LEU A 124 -16.59 -8.16 6.52
CA LEU A 124 -17.98 -8.42 6.92
C LEU A 124 -18.26 -9.91 7.12
N LEU A 125 -17.78 -10.76 6.21
CA LEU A 125 -17.95 -12.22 6.34
C LEU A 125 -17.22 -12.77 7.57
N GLU A 126 -16.01 -12.28 7.85
CA GLU A 126 -15.26 -12.66 9.05
C GLU A 126 -16.01 -12.25 10.32
N LEU A 127 -16.52 -11.01 10.39
CA LEU A 127 -17.30 -10.53 11.52
C LEU A 127 -18.60 -11.34 11.72
N CYS A 128 -19.34 -11.60 10.63
CA CYS A 128 -20.54 -12.44 10.67
C CYS A 128 -20.21 -13.87 11.13
N SER A 129 -19.12 -14.46 10.64
CA SER A 129 -18.67 -15.79 11.04
C SER A 129 -18.37 -15.85 12.54
N VAL A 130 -17.67 -14.84 13.09
CA VAL A 130 -17.36 -14.77 14.52
C VAL A 130 -18.64 -14.63 15.36
N VAL A 131 -19.55 -13.74 14.98
CA VAL A 131 -20.77 -13.47 15.75
C VAL A 131 -21.76 -14.66 15.72
N TYR A 132 -21.98 -15.26 14.55
CA TYR A 132 -22.99 -16.30 14.35
C TYR A 132 -22.47 -17.73 14.56
N VAL A 133 -21.26 -18.05 14.11
CA VAL A 133 -20.71 -19.42 14.16
C VAL A 133 -19.95 -19.66 15.45
N TYR A 134 -19.09 -18.71 15.86
CA TYR A 134 -18.35 -18.84 17.12
C TYR A 134 -19.23 -18.55 18.35
N GLY A 135 -20.24 -17.70 18.19
CA GLY A 135 -21.21 -17.37 19.23
C GLY A 135 -20.61 -16.50 20.32
N LEU A 136 -21.16 -15.29 20.51
CA LEU A 136 -20.75 -14.31 21.54
C LEU A 136 -20.81 -14.81 23.01
N LYS A 137 -21.21 -16.06 23.24
CA LYS A 137 -21.49 -16.64 24.55
C LYS A 137 -20.52 -17.77 24.90
N ARG A 138 -19.25 -17.57 24.54
CA ARG A 138 -18.08 -18.29 25.07
C ARG A 138 -17.08 -17.25 25.53
#